data_AF-A0A2K3PQ15-F1
#
_entry.id   AF-A0A2K3PQ15-F1
#
_cell.length_a   1.000
_cell.length_b   1.000
_cell.length_c   1.000
_cell.angle_alpha   90.00
_cell.angle_beta   90.00
_cell.angle_gamma   90.00
#
_symmetry.space_group_name_H-M   'P 1'
#
loop_
_entity.id
_entity.type
_entity.pdbx_description
1 polymer ?
#
loop_
_entity_poly.entity_id
_entity_poly.type
_entity_poly.pdbx_seq_one_letter_code
_entity_poly.pdbx_strand_id
1 'polypeptide(L)'
;DMYKKAAEFWAFLLEALKVSIDHLPNTVKASSSLWGQYWASHQNFFRHMSTSLKVSTAVNLSLLAIDKYECVVIGLQSTGEARLSEAFAKDKAVSEDKAVSEDFEKSVAPTRAILLKFVEEYYPEVEHPAAAMKGKREILEMIRNLDLPENPLDELIHELGGPEKVAEITGRKARLVRDTSENVIYKKRIEKGETVEMVNMKERENFMDGRKLVAIVSDAGSTGVSLQAHTSAPNNKRRVHLTLELPWSADRVIQQLGRTHRSSQASVPSYRILITNLGGERRFVSTIAKRLQSLGALTQGDRRVGPSLSAYNYDSIYGTQALKHLYTVIMTKDGLLPVLPPGCVSEPKCNTVKHFTTQAKTALASVGISEDILHGADDNYDIGHFLNRILGIAPLTQNRLFDFFVDILNHLIREDRDKGILGTGIVDLKAIARDSKKKIYVDLPSAASSYLYTFTLDGRVSWEAAKSMSVRNQKLGVGGGFRRSKKKHDGKRRVILVLVSLASGYKIVCPTSGNCSDISLENYLEVDESLGKVKPLWEHEYNAASSCEQASSSTVKVNVLAGVILPLWTAIEKAVQITPHRMLEEGKGKIELTFIRCYQATVCQENGWI
;
A
#
# COMPACT_ATOMS: atom_id res chain seq x y z
N ASP A 1 -12.20 18.90 9.47
CA ASP A 1 -12.64 20.10 8.74
C ASP A 1 -11.56 20.82 7.95
N MET A 2 -10.41 21.18 8.53
CA MET A 2 -9.29 21.84 7.83
C MET A 2 -8.94 21.21 6.47
N TYR A 3 -8.71 19.90 6.42
CA TYR A 3 -8.42 19.19 5.16
C TYR A 3 -9.54 19.32 4.12
N LYS A 4 -10.81 19.26 4.56
CA LYS A 4 -11.98 19.38 3.67
C LYS A 4 -12.02 20.78 3.05
N LYS A 5 -11.84 21.84 3.84
CA LYS A 5 -11.80 23.22 3.33
C LYS A 5 -10.65 23.42 2.35
N ALA A 6 -9.48 22.84 2.61
CA ALA A 6 -8.35 22.89 1.70
C ALA A 6 -8.63 22.15 0.37
N ALA A 7 -9.26 20.97 0.42
CA ALA A 7 -9.71 20.22 -0.76
C ALA A 7 -10.73 21.02 -1.60
N GLU A 8 -11.72 21.64 -0.95
CA GLU A 8 -12.70 22.51 -1.59
C GLU A 8 -12.04 23.74 -2.23
N PHE A 9 -11.04 24.33 -1.58
CA PHE A 9 -10.28 25.45 -2.14
C PHE A 9 -9.49 25.05 -3.38
N TRP A 10 -8.79 23.90 -3.38
CA TRP A 10 -8.10 23.40 -4.56
C TRP A 10 -9.07 23.08 -5.71
N ALA A 11 -10.24 22.49 -5.41
CA ALA A 11 -11.27 22.26 -6.43
C ALA A 11 -11.80 23.58 -7.02
N PHE A 12 -12.04 24.59 -6.18
CA PHE A 12 -12.38 25.94 -6.63
C PHE A 12 -11.28 26.54 -7.52
N LEU A 13 -10.02 26.43 -7.10
CA LEU A 13 -8.87 26.95 -7.86
C LEU A 13 -8.73 26.27 -9.23
N LEU A 14 -9.00 24.96 -9.31
CA LEU A 14 -9.04 24.22 -10.57
C LEU A 14 -10.05 24.80 -11.55
N GLU A 15 -11.29 25.01 -11.09
CA GLU A 15 -12.37 25.55 -11.92
C GLU A 15 -12.10 27.01 -12.30
N ALA A 16 -11.62 27.83 -11.36
CA ALA A 16 -11.22 29.20 -11.64
C ALA A 16 -10.12 29.27 -12.72
N LEU A 17 -9.11 28.40 -12.64
CA LEU A 17 -8.05 28.29 -13.65
C LEU A 17 -8.59 27.89 -15.02
N LYS A 18 -9.46 26.88 -15.11
CA LYS A 18 -10.07 26.46 -16.38
C LYS A 18 -10.78 27.63 -17.06
N VAL A 19 -11.65 28.31 -16.31
CA VAL A 19 -12.38 29.49 -16.81
C VAL A 19 -11.41 30.59 -17.24
N SER A 20 -10.39 30.90 -16.43
CA SER A 20 -9.43 31.95 -16.80
C SER A 20 -8.61 31.60 -18.04
N ILE A 21 -8.25 30.32 -18.25
CA ILE A 21 -7.52 29.85 -19.44
C ILE A 21 -8.37 30.01 -20.70
N ASP A 22 -9.67 29.72 -20.64
CA ASP A 22 -10.58 29.83 -21.79
C ASP A 22 -10.70 31.27 -22.32
N HIS A 23 -10.37 32.27 -21.49
CA HIS A 23 -10.40 33.69 -21.84
C HIS A 23 -9.03 34.27 -22.21
N LEU A 24 -7.96 33.47 -22.18
CA LEU A 24 -6.65 33.90 -22.65
C LEU A 24 -6.58 33.78 -24.19
N PRO A 25 -5.97 34.75 -24.90
CA PRO A 25 -5.76 34.62 -26.34
C PRO A 25 -4.94 33.38 -26.69
N ASN A 26 -5.23 32.77 -27.85
CA ASN A 26 -4.75 31.48 -28.39
C ASN A 26 -3.22 31.25 -28.47
N THR A 27 -2.39 32.10 -27.86
CA THR A 27 -0.93 32.05 -27.89
C THR A 27 -0.30 31.26 -26.74
N VAL A 28 -1.05 30.78 -25.75
CA VAL A 28 -0.47 30.04 -24.63
C VAL A 28 -0.26 28.57 -25.01
N LYS A 29 0.80 28.31 -25.80
CA LYS A 29 1.52 27.02 -25.89
C LYS A 29 2.08 26.54 -24.52
N ALA A 30 1.70 27.18 -23.40
CA ALA A 30 2.13 26.90 -22.04
C ALA A 30 1.04 26.27 -21.13
N SER A 31 -0.13 25.87 -21.67
CA SER A 31 -1.18 25.23 -20.85
C SER A 31 -0.73 23.90 -20.24
N SER A 32 0.08 23.10 -20.95
CA SER A 32 0.62 21.84 -20.42
C SER A 32 1.60 22.05 -19.26
N SER A 33 2.45 23.08 -19.34
CA SER A 33 3.37 23.47 -18.27
C SER A 33 2.62 23.96 -17.02
N LEU A 34 1.58 24.78 -17.22
CA LEU A 34 0.71 25.26 -16.14
C LEU A 34 0.02 24.11 -15.41
N TRP A 35 -0.59 23.17 -16.15
CA TRP A 35 -1.22 21.99 -15.54
C TRP A 35 -0.21 21.11 -14.81
N GLY A 36 0.99 20.91 -15.37
CA GLY A 36 2.08 20.22 -14.68
C GLY A 36 2.43 20.88 -13.35
N GLN A 37 2.55 22.20 -13.33
CA GLN A 37 2.84 22.96 -12.12
C GLN A 37 1.69 22.93 -11.11
N TYR A 38 0.45 23.02 -11.56
CA TYR A 38 -0.74 22.91 -10.71
C TYR A 38 -0.74 21.57 -9.98
N TRP A 39 -0.61 20.45 -10.71
CA TRP A 39 -0.65 19.12 -10.10
C TRP A 39 0.57 18.82 -9.23
N ALA A 40 1.75 19.34 -9.58
CA ALA A 40 2.93 19.29 -8.72
C ALA A 40 2.72 20.06 -7.41
N SER A 41 2.18 21.27 -7.48
CA SER A 41 1.89 22.11 -6.31
C SER A 41 0.81 21.47 -5.43
N HIS A 42 -0.26 20.96 -6.04
CA HIS A 42 -1.34 20.23 -5.38
C HIS A 42 -0.80 19.00 -4.62
N GLN A 43 -0.01 18.15 -5.28
CA GLN A 43 0.57 16.96 -4.65
C GLN A 43 1.50 17.33 -3.50
N ASN A 44 2.35 18.36 -3.67
CA ASN A 44 3.25 18.85 -2.62
C ASN A 44 2.46 19.41 -1.43
N PHE A 45 1.38 20.14 -1.68
CA PHE A 45 0.51 20.70 -0.65
C PHE A 45 -0.08 19.60 0.22
N PHE A 46 -0.76 18.62 -0.37
CA PHE A 46 -1.42 17.55 0.38
C PHE A 46 -0.44 16.59 1.07
N ARG A 47 0.79 16.46 0.56
CA ARG A 47 1.87 15.77 1.28
C ARG A 47 2.21 16.48 2.59
N HIS A 48 2.43 17.80 2.56
CA HIS A 48 2.72 18.57 3.78
C HIS A 48 1.52 18.57 4.74
N MET A 49 0.31 18.71 4.20
CA MET A 49 -0.93 18.61 4.96
C MET A 49 -1.02 17.28 5.72
N SER A 50 -0.71 16.17 5.05
CA SER A 50 -0.73 14.83 5.66
C SER A 50 0.35 14.66 6.74
N THR A 51 1.54 15.25 6.54
CA THR A 51 2.60 15.25 7.56
C THR A 51 2.19 16.06 8.79
N SER A 52 1.63 17.27 8.63
CA SER A 52 1.18 18.09 9.76
C SER A 52 0.07 17.40 10.56
N LEU A 53 -0.85 16.69 9.91
CA LEU A 53 -1.90 15.93 10.61
C LEU A 53 -1.38 14.81 11.53
N LYS A 54 -0.13 14.37 11.36
CA LYS A 54 0.49 13.33 12.19
C LYS A 54 1.23 13.88 13.41
N VAL A 55 1.47 15.20 13.47
CA VAL A 55 2.33 15.83 14.49
C VAL A 55 1.83 15.51 15.90
N SER A 56 0.56 15.76 16.19
CA SER A 56 -0.04 15.46 17.51
C SER A 56 0.13 14.00 17.94
N THR A 57 -0.05 13.05 17.01
CA THR A 57 0.15 11.62 17.28
C THR A 57 1.63 11.29 17.49
N ALA A 58 2.52 11.89 16.73
CA ALA A 58 3.96 11.72 16.89
C ALA A 58 4.45 12.27 18.23
N VAL A 59 3.96 13.44 18.66
CA VAL A 59 4.22 14.02 19.98
C VAL A 59 3.77 13.05 21.07
N ASN A 60 2.51 12.62 21.04
CA ASN A 60 1.96 11.68 22.03
C ASN A 60 2.76 10.37 22.12
N LEU A 61 3.13 9.78 20.98
CA LEU A 61 3.95 8.57 20.96
C LEU A 61 5.37 8.81 21.49
N SER A 62 5.91 10.01 21.28
CA SER A 62 7.24 10.38 21.77
C SER A 62 7.22 10.52 23.29
N LEU A 63 6.24 11.25 23.83
CA LEU A 63 6.06 11.42 25.28
C LEU A 63 5.86 10.06 25.98
N LEU A 64 5.00 9.19 25.43
CA LEU A 64 4.79 7.84 25.94
C LEU A 64 6.05 6.96 25.91
N ALA A 65 6.93 7.15 24.94
CA ALA A 65 8.20 6.44 24.87
C ALA A 65 9.19 6.97 25.94
N ILE A 66 9.23 8.28 26.15
CA ILE A 66 10.04 8.91 27.19
C ILE A 66 9.61 8.42 28.58
N ASP A 67 8.31 8.35 28.84
CA ASP A 67 7.75 7.83 30.11
C ASP A 67 8.13 6.35 30.35
N LYS A 68 8.35 5.59 29.27
CA LYS A 68 8.82 4.19 29.31
C LYS A 68 10.35 4.07 29.39
N TYR A 69 11.04 5.17 29.66
CA TYR A 69 12.50 5.23 29.74
C TYR A 69 13.19 4.88 28.41
N GLU A 70 12.54 5.18 27.28
CA GLU A 70 13.08 5.04 25.93
C GLU A 70 13.52 6.41 25.37
N CYS A 71 14.28 6.41 24.27
CA CYS A 71 14.69 7.62 23.55
C CYS A 71 14.07 7.62 22.16
N VAL A 72 13.72 8.80 21.65
CA VAL A 72 12.95 8.93 20.41
C VAL A 72 13.81 9.50 19.29
N VAL A 73 13.69 8.91 18.10
CA VAL A 73 14.24 9.46 16.86
C VAL A 73 13.09 9.65 15.88
N ILE A 74 12.91 10.87 15.39
CA ILE A 74 11.82 11.24 14.48
C ILE A 74 12.41 11.54 13.10
N GLY A 75 11.97 10.79 12.11
CA GLY A 75 12.35 10.95 10.72
C GLY A 75 11.36 11.82 9.94
N LEU A 76 11.89 12.88 9.32
CA LEU A 76 11.17 13.78 8.40
C LEU A 76 11.95 13.91 7.08
N GLN A 77 11.29 14.28 5.97
CA GLN A 77 12.00 14.61 4.72
C GLN A 77 12.02 16.11 4.52
N SER A 78 10.86 16.75 4.63
CA SER A 78 10.68 18.17 4.36
C SER A 78 10.84 19.01 5.63
N THR A 79 11.71 20.02 5.61
CA THR A 79 12.02 20.89 6.77
C THR A 79 11.43 22.31 6.65
N GLY A 80 10.90 22.68 5.47
CA GLY A 80 10.40 24.03 5.19
C GLY A 80 11.48 25.12 5.05
N GLU A 81 12.77 24.77 5.10
CA GLU A 81 13.89 25.73 5.13
C GLU A 81 13.87 26.74 3.98
N ALA A 82 13.76 26.24 2.74
CA ALA A 82 13.82 27.09 1.55
C ALA A 82 12.76 28.20 1.56
N ARG A 83 11.58 27.92 2.13
CA ARG A 83 10.47 28.87 2.23
C ARG A 83 10.76 29.94 3.27
N LEU A 84 11.23 29.53 4.44
CA LEU A 84 11.61 30.46 5.51
C LEU A 84 12.75 31.39 5.07
N SER A 85 13.77 30.85 4.40
CA SER A 85 14.89 31.67 3.88
C SER A 85 14.44 32.66 2.81
N GLU A 86 13.56 32.25 1.89
CA GLU A 86 13.04 33.11 0.84
C GLU A 86 12.17 34.25 1.40
N ALA A 87 11.28 33.94 2.35
CA ALA A 87 10.43 34.94 3.00
C ALA A 87 11.25 35.95 3.81
N PHE A 88 12.24 35.46 4.58
CA PHE A 88 13.15 36.33 5.34
C PHE A 88 13.98 37.25 4.42
N ALA A 89 14.41 36.78 3.25
CA ALA A 89 15.14 37.62 2.29
C ALA A 89 14.26 38.73 1.69
N LYS A 90 12.93 38.51 1.61
CA LYS A 90 11.96 39.47 1.07
C LYS A 90 11.48 40.49 2.12
N ASP A 91 11.32 40.06 3.37
CA ASP A 91 10.79 40.92 4.45
C ASP A 91 11.92 41.55 5.30
N LYS A 92 12.23 42.81 5.01
CA LYS A 92 13.25 43.60 5.73
C LYS A 92 12.82 44.00 7.15
N ALA A 93 11.55 43.85 7.51
CA ALA A 93 11.07 44.16 8.86
C ALA A 93 11.40 43.03 9.85
N VAL A 94 11.61 41.81 9.36
CA VAL A 94 11.99 40.67 10.19
C VAL A 94 13.47 40.75 10.52
N SER A 95 13.78 40.79 11.82
CA SER A 95 15.14 40.71 12.32
C SER A 95 15.31 39.56 13.30
N GLU A 96 16.56 39.15 13.50
CA GLU A 96 16.92 38.15 14.50
C GLU A 96 16.47 38.59 15.90
N ASP A 97 15.99 37.62 16.68
CA ASP A 97 15.52 37.76 18.06
C ASP A 97 14.37 38.77 18.27
N LYS A 98 13.64 39.13 17.20
CA LYS A 98 12.40 39.91 17.29
C LYS A 98 11.18 39.08 16.96
N ALA A 99 10.05 39.44 17.58
CA ALA A 99 8.75 38.90 17.27
C ALA A 99 8.41 39.15 15.79
N VAL A 100 7.99 38.10 15.09
CA VAL A 100 7.49 38.19 13.72
C VAL A 100 5.99 38.48 13.74
N SER A 101 5.47 39.07 12.67
CA SER A 101 4.03 39.24 12.53
C SER A 101 3.34 37.89 12.30
N GLU A 102 2.08 37.79 12.74
CA GLU A 102 1.24 36.60 12.49
C GLU A 102 1.11 36.31 10.98
N ASP A 103 1.05 37.35 10.15
CA ASP A 103 1.05 37.22 8.69
C ASP A 103 2.33 36.59 8.15
N PHE A 104 3.49 36.98 8.69
CA PHE A 104 4.78 36.39 8.30
C PHE A 104 4.84 34.91 8.69
N GLU A 105 4.50 34.59 9.94
CA GLU A 105 4.45 33.21 10.44
C GLU A 105 3.55 32.33 9.58
N LYS A 106 2.32 32.78 9.31
CA LYS A 106 1.40 32.05 8.44
C LYS A 106 1.96 31.89 7.03
N SER A 107 2.61 32.91 6.48
CA SER A 107 3.14 32.88 5.11
C SER A 107 4.25 31.83 4.91
N VAL A 108 5.04 31.54 5.94
CA VAL A 108 6.15 30.57 5.85
C VAL A 108 5.72 29.12 6.10
N ALA A 109 4.49 28.91 6.58
CA ALA A 109 3.91 27.57 6.70
C ALA A 109 3.90 26.87 5.32
N PRO A 110 4.43 25.64 5.19
CA PRO A 110 4.67 25.03 3.89
C PRO A 110 3.44 24.93 2.98
N THR A 111 2.27 24.58 3.56
CA THR A 111 1.00 24.48 2.83
C THR A 111 0.57 25.82 2.26
N ARG A 112 0.57 26.88 3.07
CA ARG A 112 0.21 28.24 2.65
C ARG A 112 1.19 28.81 1.63
N ALA A 113 2.49 28.63 1.86
CA ALA A 113 3.54 29.09 0.97
C ALA A 113 3.43 28.47 -0.43
N ILE A 114 3.06 27.18 -0.53
CA ILE A 114 2.82 26.51 -1.82
C ILE A 114 1.66 27.16 -2.58
N LEU A 115 0.55 27.45 -1.89
CA LEU A 115 -0.62 28.09 -2.51
C LEU A 115 -0.34 29.52 -2.95
N LEU A 116 0.27 30.34 -2.08
CA LEU A 116 0.63 31.73 -2.39
C LEU A 116 1.55 31.77 -3.60
N LYS A 117 2.64 30.99 -3.57
CA LYS A 117 3.60 30.92 -4.68
C LYS A 117 2.93 30.51 -5.99
N PHE A 118 2.09 29.48 -5.95
CA PHE A 118 1.40 29.01 -7.14
C PHE A 118 0.53 30.11 -7.76
N VAL A 119 -0.27 30.81 -6.93
CA VAL A 119 -1.16 31.87 -7.41
C VAL A 119 -0.39 33.10 -7.87
N GLU A 120 0.69 33.47 -7.18
CA GLU A 120 1.53 34.62 -7.55
C GLU A 120 2.22 34.43 -8.90
N GLU A 121 2.80 33.25 -9.14
CA GLU A 121 3.64 32.97 -10.30
C GLU A 121 2.85 32.44 -11.51
N TYR A 122 1.76 31.69 -11.29
CA TYR A 122 1.12 30.91 -12.35
C TYR A 122 -0.36 31.24 -12.59
N TYR A 123 -1.05 31.92 -11.66
CA TYR A 123 -2.44 32.28 -11.90
C TYR A 123 -2.52 33.45 -12.90
N PRO A 124 -3.29 33.31 -14.00
CA PRO A 124 -3.33 34.31 -15.06
C PRO A 124 -4.00 35.61 -14.59
N GLU A 125 -3.44 36.74 -15.04
CA GLU A 125 -4.08 38.05 -14.90
C GLU A 125 -4.97 38.26 -16.13
N VAL A 126 -6.28 38.25 -15.93
CA VAL A 126 -7.26 38.45 -17.00
C VAL A 126 -7.55 39.95 -17.14
N GLU A 127 -7.38 40.52 -18.34
CA GLU A 127 -7.56 41.95 -18.62
C GLU A 127 -8.99 42.45 -18.29
N HIS A 128 -9.98 41.56 -18.34
CA HIS A 128 -11.37 41.83 -17.99
C HIS A 128 -11.80 41.04 -16.74
N PRO A 129 -11.85 41.66 -15.55
CA PRO A 129 -12.21 40.99 -14.29
C PRO A 129 -13.59 40.31 -14.32
N ALA A 130 -14.52 40.77 -15.16
CA ALA A 130 -15.85 40.20 -15.31
C ALA A 130 -15.87 38.82 -15.99
N ALA A 131 -14.79 38.42 -16.67
CA ALA A 131 -14.66 37.13 -17.36
C ALA A 131 -14.00 36.04 -16.50
N ALA A 132 -13.31 36.42 -15.41
CA ALA A 132 -12.70 35.48 -14.48
C ALA A 132 -13.68 35.16 -13.34
N MET A 133 -13.71 33.90 -12.88
CA MET A 133 -14.54 33.52 -11.72
C MET A 133 -14.17 34.32 -10.46
N LYS A 134 -12.86 34.58 -10.26
CA LYS A 134 -12.30 35.54 -9.29
C LYS A 134 -10.97 36.09 -9.78
N GLY A 135 -10.68 37.33 -9.38
CA GLY A 135 -9.39 37.97 -9.65
C GLY A 135 -8.26 37.42 -8.77
N LYS A 136 -7.01 37.49 -9.26
CA LYS A 136 -5.79 37.05 -8.54
C LYS A 136 -5.71 37.61 -7.11
N ARG A 137 -6.01 38.90 -6.92
CA ARG A 137 -5.98 39.58 -5.61
C ARG A 137 -6.96 38.96 -4.61
N GLU A 138 -8.18 38.62 -5.05
CA GLU A 138 -9.21 38.02 -4.20
C GLU A 138 -8.83 36.59 -3.78
N ILE A 139 -8.22 35.82 -4.69
CA ILE A 139 -7.74 34.47 -4.39
C ILE A 139 -6.61 34.52 -3.35
N LEU A 140 -5.67 35.46 -3.47
CA LEU A 140 -4.62 35.66 -2.47
C LEU A 140 -5.21 36.02 -1.09
N GLU A 141 -6.25 36.84 -1.04
CA GLU A 141 -6.96 37.16 0.20
C GLU A 141 -7.69 35.94 0.78
N MET A 142 -8.31 35.10 -0.05
CA MET A 142 -8.90 33.83 0.37
C MET A 142 -7.84 32.88 0.96
N ILE A 143 -6.64 32.81 0.38
CA ILE A 143 -5.54 31.97 0.90
C ILE A 143 -5.09 32.46 2.28
N ARG A 144 -5.01 33.78 2.50
CA ARG A 144 -4.66 34.35 3.81
C ARG A 144 -5.68 33.99 4.89
N ASN A 145 -6.95 33.95 4.53
CA ASN A 145 -8.06 33.58 5.43
C ASN A 145 -8.27 32.06 5.56
N LEU A 146 -7.54 31.24 4.79
CA LEU A 146 -7.65 29.80 4.86
C LEU A 146 -6.92 29.27 6.09
N ASP A 147 -7.68 28.52 6.90
CA ASP A 147 -7.16 27.76 8.02
C ASP A 147 -6.29 26.60 7.50
N LEU A 148 -4.98 26.70 7.72
CA LEU A 148 -3.95 25.79 7.23
C LEU A 148 -2.93 25.54 8.34
N PRO A 149 -2.36 24.32 8.40
CA PRO A 149 -1.50 23.93 9.51
C PRO A 149 -0.16 24.68 9.47
N GLU A 150 0.48 24.72 10.62
CA GLU A 150 1.83 25.26 10.80
C GLU A 150 2.90 24.34 10.20
N ASN A 151 4.16 24.78 10.27
CA ASN A 151 5.29 23.94 9.87
C ASN A 151 5.41 22.75 10.84
N PRO A 152 5.32 21.50 10.35
CA PRO A 152 5.29 20.32 11.21
C PRO A 152 6.58 20.15 12.03
N LEU A 153 7.73 20.60 11.52
CA LEU A 153 8.99 20.54 12.27
C LEU A 153 9.02 21.53 13.42
N ASP A 154 8.54 22.76 13.21
CA ASP A 154 8.48 23.79 14.25
C ASP A 154 7.48 23.40 15.34
N GLU A 155 6.30 22.89 14.94
CA GLU A 155 5.27 22.37 15.84
C GLU A 155 5.79 21.19 16.67
N LEU A 156 6.48 20.21 16.05
CA LEU A 156 7.11 19.11 16.77
C LEU A 156 8.13 19.58 17.81
N ILE A 157 9.00 20.52 17.44
CA ILE A 157 10.01 21.04 18.36
C ILE A 157 9.34 21.74 19.53
N HIS A 158 8.32 22.57 19.27
CA HIS A 158 7.59 23.30 20.30
C HIS A 158 6.91 22.34 21.29
N GLU A 159 6.06 21.44 20.79
CA GLU A 159 5.28 20.50 21.60
C GLU A 159 6.14 19.50 22.39
N LEU A 160 7.37 19.22 21.93
CA LEU A 160 8.31 18.34 22.62
C LEU A 160 9.22 19.07 23.63
N GLY A 161 8.88 20.30 24.01
CA GLY A 161 9.58 21.08 25.03
C GLY A 161 10.65 22.02 24.49
N GLY A 162 10.57 22.35 23.20
CA GLY A 162 11.40 23.35 22.56
C GLY A 162 12.82 22.90 22.19
N PRO A 163 13.62 23.82 21.63
CA PRO A 163 14.97 23.54 21.17
C PRO A 163 15.94 22.96 22.20
N GLU A 164 15.75 23.28 23.48
CA GLU A 164 16.63 22.80 24.55
C GLU A 164 16.41 21.32 24.87
N LYS A 165 15.23 20.77 24.52
CA LYS A 165 14.86 19.37 24.78
C LYS A 165 14.97 18.48 23.54
N VAL A 166 14.90 19.08 22.36
CA VAL A 166 14.91 18.37 21.07
C VAL A 166 16.23 18.58 20.34
N ALA A 167 16.90 17.48 19.97
CA ALA A 167 18.09 17.50 19.14
C ALA A 167 17.70 17.60 17.67
N GLU A 168 17.81 18.80 17.09
CA GLU A 168 17.49 19.03 15.69
C GLU A 168 18.72 18.73 14.81
N ILE A 169 18.64 17.69 13.98
CA ILE A 169 19.71 17.26 13.07
C ILE A 169 19.18 17.39 11.63
N THR A 170 19.08 18.64 11.18
CA THR A 170 18.47 19.02 9.90
C THR A 170 19.38 19.98 9.13
N GLY A 171 19.05 20.22 7.85
CA GLY A 171 19.73 21.21 7.02
C GLY A 171 19.46 22.68 7.40
N ARG A 172 18.48 22.96 8.28
CA ARG A 172 17.98 24.32 8.53
C ARG A 172 19.03 25.26 9.07
N LYS A 173 19.20 26.43 8.44
CA LYS A 173 20.03 27.52 8.99
C LYS A 173 19.31 28.37 10.06
N ALA A 174 17.98 28.39 10.03
CA ALA A 174 17.15 29.16 10.94
C ALA A 174 15.81 28.48 11.20
N ARG A 175 15.15 28.92 12.28
CA ARG A 175 13.85 28.40 12.72
C ARG A 175 12.99 29.51 13.32
N LEU A 176 11.70 29.21 13.46
CA LEU A 176 10.77 30.00 14.24
C LEU A 176 10.64 29.35 15.62
N VAL A 177 10.73 30.15 16.68
CA VAL A 177 10.63 29.67 18.06
C VAL A 177 9.55 30.47 18.77
N ARG A 178 8.60 29.78 19.40
CA ARG A 178 7.64 30.41 20.33
C ARG A 178 8.32 30.69 21.65
N ASP A 179 8.31 31.95 22.07
CA ASP A 179 8.75 32.36 23.41
C ASP A 179 7.67 32.06 24.47
N THR A 180 8.04 32.15 25.74
CA THR A 180 7.14 32.09 26.91
C THR A 180 5.96 33.05 26.85
N SER A 181 6.07 34.12 26.06
CA SER A 181 5.01 35.11 25.82
C SER A 181 4.09 34.73 24.64
N GLU A 182 4.17 33.51 24.10
CA GLU A 182 3.48 33.03 22.89
C GLU A 182 3.81 33.82 21.61
N ASN A 183 4.81 34.70 21.66
CA ASN A 183 5.31 35.41 20.48
C ASN A 183 6.23 34.50 19.68
N VAL A 184 6.09 34.52 18.36
CA VAL A 184 6.98 33.77 17.45
C VAL A 184 8.18 34.62 17.09
N ILE A 185 9.38 34.09 17.30
CA ILE A 185 10.65 34.77 17.10
C ILE A 185 11.46 34.05 16.03
N TYR A 186 12.04 34.82 15.10
CA TYR A 186 13.01 34.29 14.17
C TYR A 186 14.37 34.12 14.85
N LYS A 187 14.89 32.89 14.88
CA LYS A 187 16.19 32.56 15.50
C LYS A 187 17.08 31.79 14.53
N LYS A 188 18.32 32.25 14.37
CA LYS A 188 19.33 31.48 13.62
C LYS A 188 19.78 30.27 14.44
N ARG A 189 20.02 29.16 13.75
CA ARG A 189 20.61 27.95 14.34
C ARG A 189 22.14 27.98 14.30
N ILE A 190 22.71 28.79 13.43
CA ILE A 190 24.14 28.84 13.15
C ILE A 190 24.71 30.13 13.69
N GLU A 191 25.70 30.01 14.57
CA GLU A 191 26.46 31.16 15.07
C GLU A 191 27.58 31.54 14.09
N LYS A 192 28.16 32.74 14.24
CA LYS A 192 29.21 33.21 13.33
C LYS A 192 30.42 32.28 13.37
N GLY A 193 30.74 31.66 12.23
CA GLY A 193 31.90 30.79 12.05
C GLY A 193 31.60 29.29 12.21
N GLU A 194 30.38 28.90 12.57
CA GLU A 194 29.96 27.50 12.61
C GLU A 194 29.39 27.04 11.26
N THR A 195 29.50 25.74 10.96
CA THR A 195 28.80 25.11 9.83
C THR A 195 27.56 24.35 10.31
N VAL A 196 26.63 24.04 9.40
CA VAL A 196 25.45 23.21 9.69
C VAL A 196 25.86 21.86 10.27
N GLU A 197 26.95 21.28 9.76
CA GLU A 197 27.50 20.01 10.18
C GLU A 197 28.01 20.06 11.62
N MET A 198 28.67 21.16 12.01
CA MET A 198 29.14 21.36 13.39
C MET A 198 27.98 21.42 14.38
N VAL A 199 26.93 22.19 14.05
CA VAL A 199 25.71 22.29 14.87
C VAL A 199 25.03 20.92 14.97
N ASN A 200 24.90 20.19 13.85
CA ASN A 200 24.30 18.86 13.83
C ASN A 200 25.11 17.82 14.61
N MET A 201 26.45 17.94 14.64
CA MET A 201 27.32 17.09 15.47
C MET A 201 27.14 17.37 16.96
N LYS A 202 27.03 18.64 17.35
CA LYS A 202 26.73 19.05 18.74
C LYS A 202 25.36 18.55 19.19
N GLU A 203 24.34 18.66 18.34
CA GLU A 203 23.00 18.13 18.62
C GLU A 203 22.97 16.60 18.74
N ARG A 204 23.71 15.91 17.86
CA ARG A 204 23.93 14.46 17.96
C ARG A 204 24.59 14.08 19.29
N GLU A 205 25.60 14.81 19.73
CA GLU A 205 26.27 14.57 21.02
C GLU A 205 25.33 14.79 22.20
N ASN A 206 24.58 15.89 22.22
CA ASN A 206 23.56 16.13 23.24
C ASN A 206 22.55 14.96 23.34
N PHE A 207 22.16 14.38 22.21
CA PHE A 207 21.30 13.20 22.19
C PHE A 207 22.01 11.93 22.70
N MET A 208 23.22 11.67 22.23
CA MET A 208 24.00 10.47 22.59
C MET A 208 24.51 10.48 24.05
N ASP A 209 24.63 11.66 24.66
CA ASP A 209 24.94 11.85 26.07
C ASP A 209 23.69 11.77 26.96
N GLY A 210 22.49 11.83 26.36
CA GLY A 210 21.21 11.80 27.09
C GLY A 210 20.77 13.15 27.65
N ARG A 211 21.44 14.25 27.28
CA ARG A 211 20.99 15.63 27.58
C ARG A 211 19.67 15.95 26.89
N LYS A 212 19.47 15.43 25.68
CA LYS A 212 18.23 15.49 24.91
C LYS A 212 17.73 14.07 24.64
N LEU A 213 16.45 13.81 24.88
CA LEU A 213 15.85 12.47 24.73
C LEU A 213 15.14 12.26 23.39
N VAL A 214 14.93 13.34 22.64
CA VAL A 214 14.35 13.30 21.30
C VAL A 214 15.35 13.86 20.29
N ALA A 215 15.53 13.17 19.17
CA ALA A 215 16.24 13.69 18.01
C ALA A 215 15.32 13.73 16.80
N ILE A 216 15.34 14.82 16.04
CA ILE A 216 14.64 14.94 14.76
C ILE A 216 15.68 14.96 13.64
N VAL A 217 15.55 14.04 12.68
CA VAL A 217 16.47 13.88 11.56
C VAL A 217 15.78 14.15 10.23
N SER A 218 16.45 14.89 9.36
CA SER A 218 16.08 15.01 7.95
C SER A 218 17.04 14.30 7.01
N ASP A 219 16.61 14.01 5.78
CA ASP A 219 17.46 13.37 4.76
C ASP A 219 18.75 14.17 4.53
N ALA A 220 18.64 15.51 4.42
CA ALA A 220 19.77 16.42 4.25
C ALA A 220 20.70 16.50 5.47
N GLY A 221 20.16 16.43 6.70
CA GLY A 221 20.94 16.62 7.93
C GLY A 221 21.58 15.34 8.48
N SER A 222 21.11 14.16 8.06
CA SER A 222 21.46 12.88 8.71
C SER A 222 22.51 12.04 7.98
N THR A 223 23.09 12.55 6.88
CA THR A 223 24.18 11.88 6.16
C THR A 223 25.34 11.60 7.12
N GLY A 224 25.81 10.35 7.17
CA GLY A 224 26.84 9.90 8.12
C GLY A 224 26.43 9.80 9.61
N VAL A 225 25.30 10.37 10.04
CA VAL A 225 24.92 10.43 11.47
C VAL A 225 24.54 9.06 12.03
N SER A 226 24.98 8.79 13.26
CA SER A 226 24.77 7.55 14.03
C SER A 226 24.00 7.88 15.31
N LEU A 227 22.82 7.29 15.50
CA LEU A 227 21.93 7.52 16.65
C LEU A 227 21.52 6.22 17.37
N GLN A 228 22.17 5.09 17.06
CA GLN A 228 21.88 3.82 17.74
C GLN A 228 22.14 3.91 19.25
N ALA A 229 21.51 3.03 20.01
CA ALA A 229 21.78 2.83 21.43
C ALA A 229 23.14 2.13 21.61
N HIS A 230 24.24 2.81 21.33
CA HIS A 230 25.57 2.20 21.36
C HIS A 230 25.95 1.76 22.78
N THR A 231 26.58 0.59 22.91
CA THR A 231 26.96 0.01 24.21
C THR A 231 27.91 0.88 25.03
N SER A 232 28.80 1.63 24.37
CA SER A 232 29.73 2.56 25.04
C SER A 232 29.19 3.99 25.18
N ALA A 233 28.00 4.30 24.65
CA ALA A 233 27.42 5.63 24.78
C ALA A 233 26.74 5.78 26.15
N PRO A 234 26.84 6.97 26.80
CA PRO A 234 26.12 7.22 28.05
C PRO A 234 24.62 6.99 27.92
N ASN A 235 24.01 7.43 26.81
CA ASN A 235 22.62 7.15 26.48
C ASN A 235 22.48 5.87 25.66
N ASN A 236 22.40 4.73 26.34
CA ASN A 236 22.15 3.41 25.76
C ASN A 236 20.66 2.98 25.82
N LYS A 237 19.74 3.90 26.15
CA LYS A 237 18.29 3.63 26.21
C LYS A 237 17.75 3.13 24.87
N ARG A 238 16.72 2.28 24.89
CA ARG A 238 16.12 1.76 23.65
C ARG A 238 15.64 2.89 22.74
N ARG A 239 15.89 2.78 21.44
CA ARG A 239 15.45 3.77 20.45
C ARG A 239 14.05 3.44 19.94
N VAL A 240 13.14 4.40 19.99
CA VAL A 240 11.85 4.40 19.28
C VAL A 240 12.01 5.30 18.06
N HIS A 241 12.05 4.70 16.87
CA HIS A 241 12.21 5.43 15.62
C HIS A 241 10.83 5.65 14.99
N LEU A 242 10.36 6.90 15.00
CA LEU A 242 9.13 7.35 14.37
C LEU A 242 9.41 7.85 12.95
N THR A 243 8.71 7.34 11.94
CA THR A 243 8.80 7.84 10.56
C THR A 243 7.49 8.57 10.22
N LEU A 244 7.54 9.90 10.13
CA LEU A 244 6.37 10.75 9.88
C LEU A 244 6.13 10.96 8.40
N GLU A 245 7.21 11.14 7.64
CA GLU A 245 7.19 11.29 6.19
C GLU A 245 8.04 10.17 5.59
N LEU A 246 7.42 9.33 4.77
CA LEU A 246 8.10 8.22 4.12
C LEU A 246 8.87 8.72 2.89
N PRO A 247 10.20 8.51 2.81
CA PRO A 247 10.97 8.78 1.60
C PRO A 247 10.41 8.08 0.37
N TRP A 248 10.49 8.74 -0.80
CA TRP A 248 10.03 8.19 -2.07
C TRP A 248 10.76 6.92 -2.51
N SER A 249 12.02 6.74 -2.08
CA SER A 249 12.80 5.55 -2.38
C SER A 249 12.98 4.67 -1.14
N ALA A 250 12.74 3.37 -1.30
CA ALA A 250 12.94 2.41 -0.22
C ALA A 250 14.39 2.39 0.30
N ASP A 251 15.37 2.68 -0.56
CA ASP A 251 16.78 2.78 -0.14
C ASP A 251 16.98 3.93 0.85
N ARG A 252 16.35 5.08 0.62
CA ARG A 252 16.36 6.21 1.57
C ARG A 252 15.63 5.84 2.86
N VAL A 253 14.52 5.09 2.78
CA VAL A 253 13.85 4.56 3.98
C VAL A 253 14.82 3.70 4.79
N ILE A 254 15.49 2.73 4.16
CA ILE A 254 16.46 1.86 4.85
C ILE A 254 17.61 2.68 5.42
N GLN A 255 18.14 3.65 4.67
CA GLN A 255 19.20 4.53 5.16
C GLN A 255 18.76 5.34 6.37
N GLN A 256 17.50 5.78 6.42
CA GLN A 256 16.92 6.50 7.55
C GLN A 256 16.74 5.55 8.75
N LEU A 257 16.17 4.36 8.56
CA LEU A 257 16.00 3.36 9.62
C LEU A 257 17.35 2.85 10.16
N GLY A 258 18.38 2.76 9.30
CA GLY A 258 19.75 2.39 9.64
C GLY A 258 20.52 3.46 10.44
N ARG A 259 19.95 4.64 10.66
CA ARG A 259 20.53 5.63 11.59
C ARG A 259 20.46 5.17 13.04
N THR A 260 19.46 4.35 13.37
CA THR A 260 19.25 3.82 14.73
C THR A 260 19.53 2.34 14.87
N HIS A 261 19.76 1.62 13.76
CA HIS A 261 20.09 0.19 13.75
C HIS A 261 21.48 -0.02 13.15
N ARG A 262 22.45 -0.28 14.03
CA ARG A 262 23.85 -0.56 13.66
C ARG A 262 24.44 -1.62 14.59
N SER A 263 25.62 -2.13 14.22
CA SER A 263 26.42 -3.00 15.08
C SER A 263 26.71 -2.35 16.44
N SER A 264 26.94 -3.19 17.46
CA SER A 264 27.30 -2.74 18.82
C SER A 264 26.23 -1.92 19.55
N GLN A 265 24.96 -2.08 19.15
CA GLN A 265 23.82 -1.52 19.89
C GLN A 265 23.46 -2.41 21.10
N ALA A 266 23.21 -1.78 22.25
CA ALA A 266 22.75 -2.44 23.47
C ALA A 266 21.31 -2.96 23.35
N SER A 267 20.50 -2.35 22.49
CA SER A 267 19.12 -2.75 22.24
C SER A 267 18.71 -2.48 20.79
N VAL A 268 17.80 -3.32 20.27
CA VAL A 268 17.23 -3.17 18.92
C VAL A 268 16.17 -2.06 18.93
N PRO A 269 16.19 -1.15 17.94
CA PRO A 269 15.19 -0.09 17.86
C PRO A 269 13.78 -0.64 17.65
N SER A 270 12.78 0.08 18.17
CA SER A 270 11.37 -0.10 17.84
C SER A 270 10.99 0.87 16.73
N TYR A 271 10.59 0.37 15.56
CA TYR A 271 10.14 1.21 14.44
C TYR A 271 8.64 1.45 14.48
N ARG A 272 8.22 2.70 14.25
CA ARG A 272 6.80 3.07 14.09
C ARG A 272 6.67 3.98 12.87
N ILE A 273 6.01 3.49 11.83
CA ILE A 273 5.72 4.27 10.62
C ILE A 273 4.32 4.86 10.78
N LEU A 274 4.21 6.19 10.73
CA LEU A 274 2.93 6.89 10.88
C LEU A 274 2.31 7.16 9.52
N ILE A 275 1.08 6.69 9.33
CA ILE A 275 0.30 6.82 8.10
C ILE A 275 -1.10 7.25 8.54
N THR A 276 -1.64 8.27 7.89
CA THR A 276 -3.04 8.67 8.10
C THR A 276 -3.99 7.63 7.53
N ASN A 277 -5.26 7.71 7.91
CA ASN A 277 -6.30 6.90 7.32
C ASN A 277 -6.75 7.40 5.93
N LEU A 278 -6.05 8.35 5.31
CA LEU A 278 -6.37 8.87 3.98
C LEU A 278 -5.97 7.85 2.90
N GLY A 279 -6.92 7.51 2.03
CA GLY A 279 -6.69 6.59 0.91
C GLY A 279 -5.51 7.00 0.03
N GLY A 280 -5.37 8.30 -0.27
CA GLY A 280 -4.28 8.85 -1.08
C GLY A 280 -2.91 8.71 -0.45
N GLU A 281 -2.81 8.67 0.89
CA GLU A 281 -1.51 8.47 1.55
C GLU A 281 -1.05 7.01 1.52
N ARG A 282 -1.97 6.06 1.35
CA ARG A 282 -1.62 4.63 1.29
C ARG A 282 -0.74 4.30 0.08
N ARG A 283 -0.66 5.16 -0.94
CA ARG A 283 0.31 5.05 -2.05
C ARG A 283 1.76 5.05 -1.58
N PHE A 284 2.11 5.95 -0.68
CA PHE A 284 3.51 6.08 -0.23
C PHE A 284 3.97 4.76 0.41
N VAL A 285 3.05 4.13 1.14
CA VAL A 285 3.24 2.81 1.71
C VAL A 285 3.33 1.75 0.61
N SER A 286 2.47 1.78 -0.41
CA SER A 286 2.45 0.78 -1.48
C SER A 286 3.78 0.66 -2.22
N THR A 287 4.36 1.79 -2.60
CA THR A 287 5.61 1.85 -3.36
C THR A 287 6.79 1.35 -2.52
N ILE A 288 6.81 1.69 -1.24
CA ILE A 288 7.88 1.31 -0.31
C ILE A 288 7.71 -0.13 0.15
N ALA A 289 6.48 -0.58 0.39
CA ALA A 289 6.12 -1.94 0.77
C ALA A 289 6.73 -2.97 -0.18
N LYS A 290 6.50 -2.82 -1.49
CA LYS A 290 7.03 -3.74 -2.53
C LYS A 290 8.54 -3.92 -2.42
N ARG A 291 9.28 -2.84 -2.15
CA ARG A 291 10.75 -2.87 -2.02
C ARG A 291 11.22 -3.33 -0.64
N LEU A 292 10.62 -2.86 0.46
CA LEU A 292 10.90 -3.36 1.81
C LEU A 292 10.62 -4.86 1.92
N GLN A 293 9.63 -5.37 1.19
CA GLN A 293 9.34 -6.80 1.09
C GLN A 293 10.35 -7.57 0.24
N SER A 294 10.81 -7.01 -0.87
CA SER A 294 11.88 -7.60 -1.68
C SER A 294 13.17 -7.73 -0.86
N LEU A 295 13.49 -6.72 -0.05
CA LEU A 295 14.59 -6.77 0.93
C LEU A 295 14.30 -7.70 2.12
N GLY A 296 13.03 -7.78 2.51
CA GLY A 296 12.51 -8.70 3.52
C GLY A 296 12.24 -10.12 3.04
N ALA A 297 12.57 -10.47 1.79
CA ALA A 297 12.53 -11.85 1.28
C ALA A 297 13.50 -12.79 2.05
N LEU A 298 14.41 -12.21 2.85
CA LEU A 298 15.25 -12.88 3.85
C LEU A 298 14.63 -12.95 5.27
N THR A 299 13.47 -12.32 5.52
CA THR A 299 12.89 -12.15 6.87
C THR A 299 11.47 -12.68 7.03
N GLN A 300 10.85 -13.29 6.00
CA GLN A 300 9.55 -13.99 6.14
C GLN A 300 9.56 -15.14 7.19
N GLY A 301 10.71 -15.43 7.81
CA GLY A 301 10.84 -16.36 8.92
C GLY A 301 10.38 -15.86 10.29
N ASP A 302 10.26 -14.54 10.53
CA ASP A 302 9.86 -14.01 11.85
C ASP A 302 8.42 -13.48 11.86
N ARG A 303 7.50 -14.29 12.41
CA ARG A 303 6.06 -13.97 12.55
C ARG A 303 5.77 -12.85 13.58
N ARG A 304 6.79 -12.24 14.17
CA ARG A 304 6.66 -11.16 15.17
C ARG A 304 6.63 -9.75 14.57
N VAL A 305 6.85 -9.62 13.25
CA VAL A 305 6.69 -8.36 12.54
C VAL A 305 5.19 -8.18 12.23
N GLY A 306 4.66 -6.97 12.41
CA GLY A 306 3.24 -6.62 12.29
C GLY A 306 2.60 -6.90 10.91
N PRO A 307 1.44 -6.30 10.59
CA PRO A 307 0.73 -6.61 9.33
C PRO A 307 1.65 -6.49 8.11
N SER A 308 1.67 -7.53 7.27
CA SER A 308 2.54 -7.59 6.09
C SER A 308 2.28 -6.38 5.19
N LEU A 309 3.35 -5.64 4.87
CA LEU A 309 3.28 -4.45 4.01
C LEU A 309 2.69 -4.75 2.60
N SER A 310 2.60 -6.03 2.19
CA SER A 310 1.99 -6.46 0.91
C SER A 310 0.52 -6.09 0.80
N ALA A 311 -0.19 -5.96 1.93
CA ALA A 311 -1.57 -5.52 1.94
C ALA A 311 -1.74 -4.12 1.31
N TYR A 312 -0.63 -3.36 1.22
CA TYR A 312 -0.61 -2.05 0.61
C TYR A 312 -0.11 -2.05 -0.83
N ASN A 313 0.31 -3.17 -1.44
CA ASN A 313 0.83 -3.15 -2.81
C ASN A 313 -0.26 -3.04 -3.88
N TYR A 314 -0.72 -1.81 -4.16
CA TYR A 314 -1.75 -1.56 -5.19
C TYR A 314 -1.18 -1.61 -6.60
N ASP A 315 0.10 -1.26 -6.79
CA ASP A 315 0.79 -1.20 -8.09
C ASP A 315 1.07 -2.61 -8.66
N SER A 316 -0.01 -3.20 -9.18
CA SER A 316 -0.13 -4.57 -9.70
C SER A 316 -1.14 -4.62 -10.85
N ILE A 317 -1.10 -5.71 -11.63
CA ILE A 317 -2.07 -5.97 -12.71
C ILE A 317 -3.51 -5.88 -12.18
N TYR A 318 -3.75 -6.43 -10.97
CA TYR A 318 -5.04 -6.35 -10.30
C TYR A 318 -5.44 -4.93 -9.91
N GLY A 319 -4.47 -4.08 -9.54
CA GLY A 319 -4.73 -2.67 -9.24
C GLY A 319 -5.20 -1.91 -10.47
N THR A 320 -4.54 -2.12 -11.62
CA THR A 320 -4.93 -1.48 -12.88
C THR A 320 -6.31 -1.95 -13.34
N GLN A 321 -6.59 -3.25 -13.23
CA GLN A 321 -7.92 -3.80 -13.51
C GLN A 321 -8.99 -3.25 -12.55
N ALA A 322 -8.70 -3.21 -11.25
CA ALA A 322 -9.63 -2.67 -10.26
C ALA A 322 -9.95 -1.19 -10.51
N LEU A 323 -8.94 -0.41 -10.91
CA LEU A 323 -9.13 1.00 -11.26
C LEU A 323 -9.99 1.15 -12.53
N LYS A 324 -9.78 0.30 -13.52
CA LYS A 324 -10.63 0.25 -14.73
C LYS A 324 -12.08 -0.04 -14.37
N HIS A 325 -12.33 -1.07 -13.56
CA HIS A 325 -13.67 -1.38 -13.06
C HIS A 325 -14.29 -0.22 -12.26
N LEU A 326 -13.51 0.41 -11.38
CA LEU A 326 -13.96 1.57 -10.61
C LEU A 326 -14.46 2.71 -11.51
N TYR A 327 -13.66 3.10 -12.50
CA TYR A 327 -14.03 4.16 -13.42
C TYR A 327 -15.21 3.77 -14.31
N THR A 328 -15.26 2.55 -14.81
CA THR A 328 -16.42 2.08 -15.58
C THR A 328 -17.69 2.16 -14.74
N VAL A 329 -17.67 1.69 -13.49
CA VAL A 329 -18.84 1.73 -12.59
C VAL A 329 -19.29 3.16 -12.28
N ILE A 330 -18.34 4.09 -12.06
CA ILE A 330 -18.69 5.46 -11.65
C ILE A 330 -19.14 6.32 -12.84
N MET A 331 -18.51 6.12 -14.00
CA MET A 331 -18.74 6.96 -15.18
C MET A 331 -19.84 6.40 -16.08
N THR A 332 -19.88 5.08 -16.34
CA THR A 332 -20.91 4.50 -17.21
C THR A 332 -22.22 4.22 -16.47
N LYS A 333 -23.36 4.51 -17.11
CA LYS A 333 -24.70 4.30 -16.52
C LYS A 333 -25.08 2.82 -16.34
N ASP A 334 -24.39 1.90 -17.01
CA ASP A 334 -24.75 0.48 -17.11
C ASP A 334 -23.67 -0.49 -16.58
N GLY A 335 -22.70 0.00 -15.80
CA GLY A 335 -21.65 -0.85 -15.22
C GLY A 335 -22.21 -1.85 -14.21
N LEU A 336 -22.09 -3.15 -14.49
CA LEU A 336 -22.33 -4.21 -13.51
C LEU A 336 -21.39 -4.02 -12.32
N LEU A 337 -21.96 -3.95 -11.11
CA LEU A 337 -21.21 -3.80 -9.86
C LEU A 337 -20.65 -5.17 -9.43
N PRO A 338 -19.32 -5.39 -9.48
CA PRO A 338 -18.74 -6.63 -8.97
C PRO A 338 -18.83 -6.73 -7.44
N VAL A 339 -18.87 -5.58 -6.77
CA VAL A 339 -19.01 -5.45 -5.31
C VAL A 339 -19.92 -4.27 -4.99
N LEU A 340 -20.65 -4.33 -3.86
CA LEU A 340 -21.44 -3.20 -3.38
C LEU A 340 -20.54 -2.11 -2.77
N PRO A 341 -20.78 -0.82 -3.06
CA PRO A 341 -20.01 0.26 -2.44
C PRO A 341 -20.13 0.28 -0.90
N PRO A 342 -19.07 0.66 -0.17
CA PRO A 342 -19.08 0.72 1.29
C PRO A 342 -20.24 1.54 1.87
N GLY A 343 -20.99 0.93 2.78
CA GLY A 343 -22.19 1.52 3.42
C GLY A 343 -23.50 1.30 2.67
N CYS A 344 -23.50 0.56 1.56
CA CYS A 344 -24.71 0.05 0.93
C CYS A 344 -25.04 -1.35 1.51
N VAL A 345 -25.87 -1.40 2.56
CA VAL A 345 -26.19 -2.64 3.29
C VAL A 345 -27.42 -3.34 2.70
N SER A 346 -27.29 -4.64 2.43
CA SER A 346 -28.26 -5.75 2.25
C SER A 346 -29.56 -5.59 1.46
N GLU A 347 -29.93 -4.40 0.98
CA GLU A 347 -30.97 -4.21 -0.03
C GLU A 347 -30.48 -3.14 -1.01
N PRO A 348 -30.58 -3.38 -2.33
CA PRO A 348 -30.26 -2.37 -3.33
C PRO A 348 -31.38 -1.33 -3.33
N LYS A 349 -31.42 -0.45 -2.32
CA LYS A 349 -32.10 0.84 -2.50
C LYS A 349 -31.29 1.55 -3.58
N CYS A 350 -31.79 1.50 -4.82
CA CYS A 350 -31.20 2.10 -6.01
C CYS A 350 -30.71 3.54 -5.73
N ASN A 351 -31.40 4.25 -4.84
CA ASN A 351 -31.04 5.60 -4.40
C ASN A 351 -29.69 5.70 -3.68
N THR A 352 -29.28 4.73 -2.86
CA THR A 352 -28.03 4.79 -2.09
C THR A 352 -26.80 4.58 -2.99
N VAL A 353 -26.89 3.61 -3.91
CA VAL A 353 -25.84 3.37 -4.91
C VAL A 353 -25.75 4.53 -5.88
N LYS A 354 -26.89 5.03 -6.39
CA LYS A 354 -26.92 6.25 -7.23
C LYS A 354 -26.31 7.44 -6.51
N HIS A 355 -26.65 7.67 -5.25
CA HIS A 355 -26.08 8.74 -4.44
C HIS A 355 -24.57 8.61 -4.30
N PHE A 356 -24.06 7.40 -4.02
CA PHE A 356 -22.62 7.13 -3.98
C PHE A 356 -21.96 7.44 -5.34
N THR A 357 -22.51 6.92 -6.45
CA THR A 357 -21.98 7.13 -7.79
C THR A 357 -21.97 8.61 -8.18
N THR A 358 -23.03 9.35 -7.89
CA THR A 358 -23.08 10.80 -8.11
C THR A 358 -22.03 11.53 -7.29
N GLN A 359 -21.92 11.23 -5.99
CA GLN A 359 -20.91 11.84 -5.12
C GLN A 359 -19.49 11.51 -5.58
N ALA A 360 -19.24 10.28 -6.00
CA ALA A 360 -17.95 9.83 -6.52
C ALA A 360 -17.60 10.51 -7.85
N LYS A 361 -18.57 10.64 -8.76
CA LYS A 361 -18.41 11.35 -10.03
C LYS A 361 -18.07 12.83 -9.81
N THR A 362 -18.78 13.51 -8.92
CA THR A 362 -18.46 14.90 -8.55
C THR A 362 -17.07 15.03 -7.92
N ALA A 363 -16.68 14.10 -7.04
CA ALA A 363 -15.38 14.13 -6.38
C ALA A 363 -14.21 13.83 -7.34
N LEU A 364 -14.41 12.95 -8.32
CA LEU A 364 -13.41 12.70 -9.37
C LEU A 364 -13.27 13.91 -10.29
N ALA A 365 -14.39 14.53 -10.69
CA ALA A 365 -14.38 15.74 -11.49
C ALA A 365 -13.65 16.90 -10.79
N SER A 366 -13.82 17.06 -9.47
CA SER A 366 -13.15 18.11 -8.69
C SER A 366 -11.63 17.97 -8.62
N VAL A 367 -11.09 16.81 -8.98
CA VAL A 367 -9.64 16.55 -9.08
C VAL A 367 -9.18 16.31 -10.53
N GLY A 368 -10.00 16.73 -11.49
CA GLY A 368 -9.70 16.67 -12.91
C GLY A 368 -9.71 15.26 -13.51
N ILE A 369 -10.48 14.34 -12.94
CA ILE A 369 -10.74 13.00 -13.51
C ILE A 369 -12.16 13.00 -14.07
N SER A 370 -12.29 13.03 -15.40
CA SER A 370 -13.56 13.17 -16.12
C SER A 370 -13.72 12.11 -17.22
N GLU A 371 -14.96 11.91 -17.71
CA GLU A 371 -15.29 10.99 -18.81
C GLU A 371 -14.49 11.26 -20.09
N ASP A 372 -14.34 12.52 -20.49
CA ASP A 372 -13.65 12.91 -21.73
C ASP A 372 -12.16 12.56 -21.74
N ILE A 373 -11.54 12.42 -20.56
CA ILE A 373 -10.12 12.07 -20.41
C ILE A 373 -9.93 10.56 -20.57
N LEU A 374 -10.87 9.74 -20.10
CA LEU A 374 -10.77 8.28 -20.06
C LEU A 374 -10.87 7.61 -21.43
N HIS A 375 -11.45 8.29 -22.43
CA HIS A 375 -11.59 7.77 -23.80
C HIS A 375 -10.34 7.91 -24.69
N GLY A 376 -9.26 8.52 -24.18
CA GLY A 376 -8.10 8.93 -25.01
C GLY A 376 -6.79 8.12 -24.96
N ALA A 377 -6.53 7.28 -23.95
CA ALA A 377 -5.26 6.53 -23.84
C ALA A 377 -5.30 5.39 -22.81
N ASP A 378 -4.48 4.33 -23.00
CA ASP A 378 -4.26 3.26 -22.01
C ASP A 378 -3.56 3.76 -20.72
N ASP A 379 -2.82 4.87 -20.80
CA ASP A 379 -2.16 5.54 -19.65
C ASP A 379 -3.14 6.11 -18.60
N ASN A 380 -4.44 6.16 -18.92
CA ASN A 380 -5.48 6.69 -18.04
C ASN A 380 -5.79 5.82 -16.81
N TYR A 381 -5.29 4.58 -16.77
CA TYR A 381 -5.44 3.66 -15.64
C TYR A 381 -4.17 3.57 -14.78
N ASP A 382 -3.34 4.62 -14.79
CA ASP A 382 -2.21 4.75 -13.88
C ASP A 382 -2.71 4.94 -12.44
N ILE A 383 -2.39 3.95 -11.59
CA ILE A 383 -2.71 3.93 -10.16
C ILE A 383 -2.04 5.10 -9.44
N GLY A 384 -0.79 5.41 -9.79
CA GLY A 384 -0.08 6.55 -9.26
C GLY A 384 -0.76 7.88 -9.60
N HIS A 385 -1.28 8.03 -10.82
CA HIS A 385 -2.07 9.19 -11.19
C HIS A 385 -3.35 9.27 -10.35
N PHE A 386 -4.14 8.19 -10.28
CA PHE A 386 -5.35 8.11 -9.45
C PHE A 386 -5.08 8.50 -7.99
N LEU A 387 -4.10 7.85 -7.35
CA LEU A 387 -3.78 8.08 -5.95
C LEU A 387 -3.27 9.50 -5.67
N ASN A 388 -2.56 10.12 -6.61
CA ASN A 388 -2.16 11.51 -6.50
C ASN A 388 -3.33 12.49 -6.59
N ARG A 389 -4.32 12.21 -7.44
CA ARG A 389 -5.49 13.08 -7.61
C ARG A 389 -6.41 12.99 -6.42
N ILE A 390 -6.69 11.80 -5.89
CA ILE A 390 -7.63 11.64 -4.77
C ILE A 390 -7.18 12.32 -3.47
N LEU A 391 -5.89 12.69 -3.33
CA LEU A 391 -5.42 13.54 -2.23
C LEU A 391 -6.20 14.85 -2.14
N GLY A 392 -6.68 15.39 -3.26
CA GLY A 392 -7.50 16.60 -3.33
C GLY A 392 -8.97 16.40 -2.97
N ILE A 393 -9.39 15.20 -2.57
CA ILE A 393 -10.78 14.90 -2.21
C ILE A 393 -10.94 14.93 -0.70
N ALA A 394 -12.06 15.45 -0.21
CA ALA A 394 -12.41 15.47 1.21
C ALA A 394 -12.33 14.07 1.84
N PRO A 395 -11.83 13.92 3.09
CA PRO A 395 -11.45 12.61 3.66
C PRO A 395 -12.55 11.55 3.64
N LEU A 396 -13.79 11.92 3.95
CA LEU A 396 -14.92 10.98 3.96
C LEU A 396 -15.16 10.39 2.56
N THR A 397 -15.29 11.25 1.55
CA THR A 397 -15.53 10.83 0.16
C THR A 397 -14.31 10.09 -0.40
N GLN A 398 -13.11 10.58 -0.11
CA GLN A 398 -11.85 9.97 -0.50
C GLN A 398 -11.74 8.53 0.00
N ASN A 399 -12.01 8.31 1.30
CA ASN A 399 -11.90 7.00 1.91
C ASN A 399 -12.96 6.05 1.38
N ARG A 400 -14.22 6.50 1.20
CA ARG A 400 -15.27 5.65 0.60
C ARG A 400 -14.93 5.23 -0.83
N LEU A 401 -14.39 6.14 -1.63
CA LEU A 401 -13.93 5.86 -2.99
C LEU A 401 -12.77 4.86 -2.99
N PHE A 402 -11.80 5.07 -2.10
CA PHE A 402 -10.62 4.22 -1.99
C PHE A 402 -10.95 2.83 -1.43
N ASP A 403 -11.83 2.74 -0.44
CA ASP A 403 -12.30 1.47 0.12
C ASP A 403 -13.05 0.67 -0.95
N PHE A 404 -13.87 1.33 -1.77
CA PHE A 404 -14.52 0.68 -2.91
C PHE A 404 -13.50 0.14 -3.93
N PHE A 405 -12.46 0.92 -4.25
CA PHE A 405 -11.34 0.45 -5.07
C PHE A 405 -10.65 -0.80 -4.47
N VAL A 406 -10.38 -0.79 -3.16
CA VAL A 406 -9.75 -1.92 -2.45
C VAL A 406 -10.67 -3.14 -2.44
N ASP A 407 -11.98 -2.97 -2.32
CA ASP A 407 -12.96 -4.05 -2.37
C ASP A 407 -12.99 -4.73 -3.75
N ILE A 408 -12.97 -3.94 -4.83
CA ILE A 408 -12.84 -4.47 -6.20
C ILE A 408 -11.51 -5.22 -6.36
N LEU A 409 -10.40 -4.63 -5.90
CA LEU A 409 -9.08 -5.26 -5.96
C LEU A 409 -9.07 -6.61 -5.24
N ASN A 410 -9.62 -6.66 -4.03
CA ASN A 410 -9.72 -7.90 -3.26
C ASN A 410 -10.62 -8.94 -3.94
N HIS A 411 -11.68 -8.50 -4.61
CA HIS A 411 -12.55 -9.38 -5.39
C HIS A 411 -11.77 -10.03 -6.54
N LEU A 412 -11.06 -9.25 -7.36
CA LEU A 412 -10.26 -9.75 -8.49
C LEU A 412 -9.15 -10.71 -8.03
N ILE A 413 -8.46 -10.38 -6.93
CA ILE A 413 -7.43 -11.26 -6.35
C ILE A 413 -8.05 -12.59 -5.88
N ARG A 414 -9.24 -12.56 -5.26
CA ARG A 414 -9.95 -13.77 -4.83
C ARG A 414 -10.40 -14.60 -6.03
N GLU A 415 -10.89 -13.96 -7.07
CA GLU A 415 -11.32 -14.60 -8.31
C GLU A 415 -10.18 -15.39 -8.96
N ASP A 416 -9.01 -14.77 -9.14
CA ASP A 416 -7.84 -15.43 -9.72
C ASP A 416 -7.22 -16.48 -8.79
N ARG A 417 -7.33 -16.28 -7.48
CA ARG A 417 -6.97 -17.31 -6.49
C ARG A 417 -7.88 -18.54 -6.61
N ASP A 418 -9.18 -18.35 -6.80
CA ASP A 418 -10.15 -19.44 -6.94
C ASP A 418 -10.01 -20.16 -8.29
N LYS A 419 -9.59 -19.43 -9.34
CA LYS A 419 -9.19 -19.97 -10.65
C LYS A 419 -7.83 -20.72 -10.63
N GLY A 420 -7.07 -20.61 -9.53
CA GLY A 420 -5.73 -21.20 -9.40
C GLY A 420 -4.69 -20.54 -10.30
N ILE A 421 -4.90 -19.27 -10.69
CA ILE A 421 -3.96 -18.47 -11.50
C ILE A 421 -2.99 -17.73 -10.58
N LEU A 422 -3.46 -17.29 -9.41
CA LEU A 422 -2.64 -16.59 -8.42
C LEU A 422 -1.83 -17.59 -7.58
N GLY A 423 -0.50 -17.58 -7.74
CA GLY A 423 0.42 -18.39 -6.94
C GLY A 423 0.26 -18.10 -5.45
N THR A 424 -0.19 -19.10 -4.68
CA THR A 424 -0.44 -18.98 -3.24
C THR A 424 0.85 -19.00 -2.42
N GLY A 425 1.78 -18.05 -2.62
CA GLY A 425 2.95 -17.88 -1.76
C GLY A 425 3.67 -19.19 -1.39
N ILE A 426 4.01 -19.35 -0.11
CA ILE A 426 4.57 -20.60 0.44
C ILE A 426 3.41 -21.57 0.68
N VAL A 427 3.45 -22.74 0.05
CA VAL A 427 2.46 -23.81 0.22
C VAL A 427 3.11 -25.02 0.86
N ASP A 428 2.49 -25.54 1.91
CA ASP A 428 2.86 -26.82 2.51
C ASP A 428 2.27 -27.95 1.65
N LEU A 429 3.13 -28.70 0.96
CA LEU A 429 2.73 -29.88 0.20
C LEU A 429 2.91 -31.15 1.04
N LYS A 430 1.83 -31.91 1.22
CA LYS A 430 1.88 -33.29 1.76
C LYS A 430 1.94 -34.27 0.60
N ALA A 431 3.13 -34.73 0.25
CA ALA A 431 3.33 -35.73 -0.79
C ALA A 431 3.17 -37.15 -0.24
N ILE A 432 2.53 -38.02 -1.03
CA ILE A 432 2.45 -39.47 -0.77
C ILE A 432 3.83 -40.10 -1.05
N ALA A 433 4.47 -39.69 -2.15
CA ALA A 433 5.77 -40.21 -2.56
C ALA A 433 6.59 -39.15 -3.31
N ARG A 434 7.92 -39.33 -3.30
CA ARG A 434 8.85 -38.60 -4.15
C ARG A 434 9.28 -39.50 -5.30
N ASP A 435 8.76 -39.22 -6.49
CA ASP A 435 8.96 -40.04 -7.69
C ASP A 435 10.36 -39.88 -8.29
N SER A 436 10.90 -38.65 -8.34
CA SER A 436 12.21 -38.42 -8.98
C SER A 436 12.93 -37.17 -8.45
N LYS A 437 14.26 -37.17 -8.59
CA LYS A 437 15.15 -36.01 -8.38
C LYS A 437 16.12 -35.92 -9.55
N LYS A 438 15.96 -34.91 -10.41
CA LYS A 438 16.83 -34.68 -11.57
C LYS A 438 17.62 -33.38 -11.40
N LYS A 439 18.94 -33.42 -11.54
CA LYS A 439 19.77 -32.22 -11.61
C LYS A 439 19.58 -31.58 -12.99
N ILE A 440 19.18 -30.32 -13.04
CA ILE A 440 18.85 -29.63 -14.30
C ILE A 440 19.82 -28.50 -14.67
N TYR A 441 20.52 -27.93 -13.69
CA TYR A 441 21.43 -26.81 -13.90
C TYR A 441 22.51 -26.79 -12.83
N VAL A 442 23.69 -26.26 -13.18
CA VAL A 442 24.77 -25.96 -12.26
C VAL A 442 25.27 -24.56 -12.60
N ASP A 443 25.24 -23.67 -11.61
CA ASP A 443 25.79 -22.33 -11.75
C ASP A 443 27.32 -22.41 -11.70
N LEU A 444 27.99 -22.05 -12.80
CA LEU A 444 29.45 -22.16 -12.94
C LEU A 444 30.22 -21.27 -11.92
N PRO A 445 29.79 -20.03 -11.62
CA PRO A 445 30.46 -19.20 -10.62
C PRO A 445 30.31 -19.68 -9.17
N SER A 446 29.13 -20.17 -8.77
CA SER A 446 28.86 -20.58 -7.38
C SER A 446 28.94 -22.09 -7.12
N ALA A 447 29.14 -22.90 -8.15
CA ALA A 447 29.03 -24.37 -8.15
C ALA A 447 27.68 -24.92 -7.64
N ALA A 448 26.70 -24.05 -7.41
CA ALA A 448 25.42 -24.43 -6.84
C ALA A 448 24.53 -25.10 -7.90
N SER A 449 23.89 -26.21 -7.53
CA SER A 449 23.06 -27.00 -8.43
C SER A 449 21.58 -26.72 -8.25
N SER A 450 20.82 -26.79 -9.34
CA SER A 450 19.36 -26.73 -9.35
C SER A 450 18.78 -28.09 -9.72
N TYR A 451 17.77 -28.51 -8.97
CA TYR A 451 17.15 -29.83 -9.02
C TYR A 451 15.66 -29.69 -9.27
N LEU A 452 15.14 -30.54 -10.15
CA LEU A 452 13.72 -30.78 -10.34
C LEU A 452 13.32 -32.03 -9.56
N TYR A 453 12.40 -31.86 -8.62
CA TYR A 453 11.78 -32.93 -7.86
C TYR A 453 10.39 -33.21 -8.43
N THR A 454 10.04 -34.47 -8.62
CA THR A 454 8.67 -34.86 -8.93
C THR A 454 8.06 -35.53 -7.70
N PHE A 455 6.93 -35.00 -7.24
CA PHE A 455 6.16 -35.54 -6.12
C PHE A 455 4.82 -36.04 -6.60
N THR A 456 4.34 -37.11 -5.98
CA THR A 456 2.98 -37.60 -6.14
C THR A 456 2.15 -37.14 -4.95
N LEU A 457 1.13 -36.31 -5.21
CA LEU A 457 0.19 -35.81 -4.23
C LEU A 457 -1.12 -36.61 -4.24
N ASP A 458 -1.82 -36.61 -3.10
CA ASP A 458 -3.20 -37.08 -3.01
C ASP A 458 -4.14 -35.99 -3.56
N GLY A 459 -4.81 -36.26 -4.68
CA GLY A 459 -5.78 -35.36 -5.30
C GLY A 459 -7.18 -35.46 -4.69
N ARG A 460 -7.40 -36.34 -3.72
CA ARG A 460 -8.70 -36.56 -3.09
C ARG A 460 -9.07 -35.44 -2.11
N VAL A 461 -10.36 -35.19 -1.95
CA VAL A 461 -10.88 -34.14 -1.06
C VAL A 461 -11.69 -34.79 0.07
N SER A 462 -11.21 -34.64 1.32
CA SER A 462 -11.91 -35.16 2.50
C SER A 462 -13.24 -34.45 2.72
N TRP A 463 -14.11 -35.07 3.50
CA TRP A 463 -15.40 -34.48 3.86
C TRP A 463 -15.25 -33.13 4.56
N GLU A 464 -14.30 -33.00 5.50
CA GLU A 464 -14.05 -31.77 6.26
C GLU A 464 -13.59 -30.63 5.34
N ALA A 465 -12.76 -30.95 4.34
CA ALA A 465 -12.31 -30.00 3.33
C ALA A 465 -13.47 -29.55 2.44
N ALA A 466 -14.26 -30.50 1.91
CA ALA A 466 -15.43 -30.20 1.08
C ALA A 466 -16.48 -29.36 1.82
N LYS A 467 -16.75 -29.69 3.09
CA LYS A 467 -17.67 -28.94 3.96
C LYS A 467 -17.17 -27.51 4.19
N SER A 468 -15.87 -27.34 4.46
CA SER A 468 -15.28 -26.01 4.65
C SER A 468 -15.38 -25.15 3.38
N MET A 469 -15.21 -25.76 2.20
CA MET A 469 -15.39 -25.09 0.91
C MET A 469 -16.85 -24.68 0.67
N SER A 470 -17.81 -25.56 1.00
CA SER A 470 -19.25 -25.29 0.86
C SER A 470 -19.70 -24.14 1.78
N VAL A 471 -19.34 -24.18 3.06
CA VAL A 471 -19.67 -23.11 4.04
C VAL A 471 -19.08 -21.76 3.60
N ARG A 472 -17.86 -21.77 3.03
CA ARG A 472 -17.23 -20.56 2.51
C ARG A 472 -17.98 -19.99 1.30
N ASN A 473 -18.46 -20.85 0.40
CA ASN A 473 -19.23 -20.44 -0.78
C ASN A 473 -20.62 -19.89 -0.39
N GLN A 474 -21.30 -20.51 0.57
CA GLN A 474 -22.58 -20.03 1.12
C GLN A 474 -22.46 -18.64 1.79
N LYS A 475 -21.37 -18.39 2.53
CA LYS A 475 -21.11 -17.06 3.15
C LYS A 475 -20.90 -15.94 2.14
N LEU A 476 -20.58 -16.26 0.89
CA LEU A 476 -20.39 -15.28 -0.19
C LEU A 476 -21.73 -14.89 -0.86
N GLY A 477 -22.86 -15.48 -0.44
CA GLY A 477 -24.18 -15.19 -1.03
C GLY A 477 -24.36 -15.73 -2.45
N VAL A 478 -23.39 -16.49 -2.96
CA VAL A 478 -23.44 -17.14 -4.27
C VAL A 478 -24.05 -18.53 -4.03
N GLY A 479 -25.21 -18.81 -4.63
CA GLY A 479 -25.92 -20.09 -4.44
C GLY A 479 -25.04 -21.29 -4.82
N GLY A 480 -25.18 -22.45 -4.18
CA GLY A 480 -24.27 -23.59 -4.38
C GLY A 480 -24.49 -24.66 -3.32
N GLY A 481 -24.03 -25.89 -3.57
CA GLY A 481 -24.34 -26.99 -2.66
C GLY A 481 -23.94 -28.37 -3.16
N PHE A 482 -24.15 -29.35 -2.28
CA PHE A 482 -23.95 -30.75 -2.62
C PHE A 482 -25.07 -31.23 -3.54
N ARG A 483 -24.72 -32.02 -4.55
CA ARG A 483 -25.68 -32.65 -5.46
C ARG A 483 -25.45 -34.14 -5.56
N ARG A 484 -26.54 -34.88 -5.77
CA ARG A 484 -26.55 -36.34 -5.87
C ARG A 484 -27.05 -36.80 -7.23
N SER A 485 -26.41 -37.81 -7.81
CA SER A 485 -26.80 -38.35 -9.11
C SER A 485 -28.22 -38.92 -9.12
N LYS A 486 -28.95 -38.70 -10.21
CA LYS A 486 -30.29 -39.28 -10.49
C LYS A 486 -30.18 -40.78 -10.74
N LYS A 487 -29.18 -41.19 -11.54
CA LYS A 487 -28.90 -42.59 -11.87
C LYS A 487 -27.93 -43.20 -10.84
N LYS A 488 -28.12 -44.49 -10.58
CA LYS A 488 -27.15 -45.30 -9.83
C LYS A 488 -26.03 -45.71 -10.80
N HIS A 489 -24.80 -45.39 -10.46
CA HIS A 489 -23.62 -45.92 -11.14
C HIS A 489 -23.05 -47.01 -10.23
N ASP A 490 -22.90 -48.22 -10.76
CA ASP A 490 -22.43 -49.39 -9.98
C ASP A 490 -23.27 -49.66 -8.71
N GLY A 491 -24.60 -49.65 -8.86
CA GLY A 491 -25.56 -49.89 -7.77
C GLY A 491 -25.70 -48.74 -6.75
N LYS A 492 -24.84 -47.71 -6.78
CA LYS A 492 -24.80 -46.63 -5.79
C LYS A 492 -24.97 -45.24 -6.43
N ARG A 493 -25.42 -44.26 -5.63
CA ARG A 493 -25.61 -42.86 -6.10
C ARG A 493 -24.37 -42.05 -5.77
N ARG A 494 -23.91 -41.22 -6.72
CA ARG A 494 -22.72 -40.38 -6.55
C ARG A 494 -23.03 -39.02 -5.95
N VAL A 495 -22.07 -38.44 -5.24
CA VAL A 495 -22.18 -37.08 -4.67
C VAL A 495 -21.07 -36.18 -5.17
N ILE A 496 -21.44 -34.96 -5.58
CA ILE A 496 -20.52 -33.91 -6.01
C ILE A 496 -20.81 -32.62 -5.22
N LEU A 497 -19.81 -31.75 -5.11
CA LEU A 497 -19.97 -30.40 -4.55
C LEU A 497 -19.88 -29.39 -5.69
N VAL A 498 -20.94 -28.58 -5.86
CA VAL A 498 -20.97 -27.52 -6.87
C VAL A 498 -20.75 -26.19 -6.18
N LEU A 499 -19.66 -25.53 -6.55
CA LEU A 499 -19.30 -24.19 -6.09
C LEU A 499 -19.61 -23.23 -7.22
N VAL A 500 -20.64 -22.40 -7.07
CA VAL A 500 -20.96 -21.40 -8.08
C VAL A 500 -19.99 -20.24 -7.92
N SER A 501 -19.55 -19.72 -9.06
CA SER A 501 -18.69 -18.56 -9.17
C SER A 501 -19.34 -17.58 -10.15
N LEU A 502 -19.37 -16.31 -9.79
CA LEU A 502 -19.99 -15.25 -10.59
C LEU A 502 -19.32 -15.07 -11.97
N ALA A 503 -18.09 -15.57 -12.17
CA ALA A 503 -17.31 -15.39 -13.39
C ALA A 503 -17.19 -16.65 -14.28
N SER A 504 -17.26 -17.86 -13.71
CA SER A 504 -17.03 -19.13 -14.44
C SER A 504 -18.23 -20.06 -14.45
N GLY A 505 -19.40 -19.58 -14.01
CA GLY A 505 -20.60 -20.38 -13.82
C GLY A 505 -20.49 -21.26 -12.58
N TYR A 506 -19.79 -22.39 -12.67
CA TYR A 506 -19.67 -23.34 -11.56
C TYR A 506 -18.38 -24.17 -11.62
N LYS A 507 -17.86 -24.54 -10.45
CA LYS A 507 -16.76 -25.49 -10.26
C LYS A 507 -17.30 -26.74 -9.59
N ILE A 508 -17.00 -27.91 -10.14
CA ILE A 508 -17.45 -29.20 -9.60
C ILE A 508 -16.30 -29.89 -8.89
N VAL A 509 -16.47 -30.09 -7.59
CA VAL A 509 -15.53 -30.81 -6.72
C VAL A 509 -16.03 -32.22 -6.48
N CYS A 510 -15.13 -33.19 -6.65
CA CYS A 510 -15.40 -34.61 -6.45
C CYS A 510 -14.51 -35.20 -5.34
N PRO A 511 -15.01 -36.21 -4.61
CA PRO A 511 -14.25 -36.86 -3.53
C PRO A 511 -12.95 -37.54 -4.01
N THR A 512 -12.91 -38.03 -5.26
CA THR A 512 -11.84 -38.88 -5.79
C THR A 512 -10.71 -38.14 -6.51
N SER A 513 -10.98 -36.98 -7.11
CA SER A 513 -10.01 -36.24 -7.95
C SER A 513 -9.92 -34.74 -7.61
N GLY A 514 -10.77 -34.26 -6.70
CA GLY A 514 -10.84 -32.86 -6.26
C GLY A 514 -11.45 -31.89 -7.27
N ASN A 515 -11.17 -32.03 -8.57
CA ASN A 515 -11.83 -31.28 -9.63
C ASN A 515 -12.36 -32.25 -10.69
N CYS A 516 -13.61 -32.05 -11.11
CA CYS A 516 -14.26 -32.87 -12.11
C CYS A 516 -14.63 -32.02 -13.33
N SER A 517 -13.95 -32.29 -14.45
CA SER A 517 -14.34 -31.82 -15.78
C SER A 517 -15.43 -32.76 -16.35
N ASP A 518 -16.28 -32.25 -17.25
CA ASP A 518 -17.20 -33.07 -18.08
C ASP A 518 -18.41 -33.74 -17.37
N ILE A 519 -18.88 -33.17 -16.25
CA ILE A 519 -20.11 -33.64 -15.60
C ILE A 519 -21.31 -32.77 -15.99
N SER A 520 -22.31 -33.36 -16.66
CA SER A 520 -23.59 -32.69 -16.91
C SER A 520 -24.42 -32.60 -15.63
N LEU A 521 -24.60 -31.36 -15.13
CA LEU A 521 -25.33 -31.05 -13.90
C LEU A 521 -26.81 -31.45 -13.94
N GLU A 522 -27.41 -31.61 -15.12
CA GLU A 522 -28.81 -32.01 -15.30
C GLU A 522 -29.09 -33.41 -14.74
N ASN A 523 -28.06 -34.24 -14.64
CA ASN A 523 -28.13 -35.59 -14.08
C ASN A 523 -28.03 -35.62 -12.55
N TYR A 524 -27.95 -34.47 -11.89
CA TYR A 524 -27.75 -34.35 -10.45
C TYR A 524 -28.86 -33.51 -9.79
N LEU A 525 -29.32 -33.94 -8.62
CA LEU A 525 -30.33 -33.27 -7.81
C LEU A 525 -29.66 -32.62 -6.60
N GLU A 526 -30.09 -31.41 -6.25
CA GLU A 526 -29.62 -30.71 -5.06
C GLU A 526 -30.00 -31.48 -3.79
N VAL A 527 -29.09 -31.51 -2.82
CA VAL A 527 -29.27 -32.21 -1.56
C VAL A 527 -28.93 -31.28 -0.41
N ASP A 528 -29.84 -31.21 0.56
CA ASP A 528 -29.62 -30.48 1.79
C ASP A 528 -28.58 -31.21 2.68
N GLU A 529 -27.53 -30.48 3.06
CA GLU A 529 -26.46 -30.96 3.92
C GLU A 529 -26.97 -31.36 5.32
N SER A 530 -28.04 -30.73 5.80
CA SER A 530 -28.66 -30.96 7.11
C SER A 530 -29.30 -32.35 7.25
N LEU A 531 -29.59 -33.02 6.12
CA LEU A 531 -30.24 -34.33 6.10
C LEU A 531 -29.30 -35.50 6.44
N GLY A 532 -28.02 -35.25 6.75
CA GLY A 532 -27.05 -36.26 7.22
C GLY A 532 -26.68 -37.36 6.20
N LYS A 533 -27.29 -37.37 5.01
CA LYS A 533 -27.15 -38.41 3.98
C LYS A 533 -25.98 -38.19 3.03
N VAL A 534 -25.33 -37.01 3.06
CA VAL A 534 -24.28 -36.61 2.12
C VAL A 534 -22.90 -37.10 2.58
N LYS A 535 -22.57 -36.89 3.86
CA LYS A 535 -21.30 -37.32 4.48
C LYS A 535 -20.93 -38.79 4.23
N PRO A 536 -21.80 -39.77 4.53
CA PRO A 536 -21.43 -41.18 4.37
C PRO A 536 -21.22 -41.58 2.90
N LEU A 537 -21.91 -40.92 1.96
CA LEU A 537 -21.72 -41.16 0.53
C LEU A 537 -20.38 -40.56 0.04
N TRP A 538 -20.04 -39.36 0.50
CA TRP A 538 -18.77 -38.71 0.19
C TRP A 538 -17.57 -39.50 0.73
N GLU A 539 -17.64 -39.91 2.00
CA GLU A 539 -16.58 -40.71 2.66
C GLU A 539 -16.46 -42.09 2.03
N HIS A 540 -17.57 -42.72 1.63
CA HIS A 540 -17.53 -43.98 0.91
C HIS A 540 -16.79 -43.85 -0.43
N GLU A 541 -17.04 -42.81 -1.23
CA GLU A 541 -16.31 -42.58 -2.49
C GLU A 541 -14.83 -42.21 -2.26
N TYR A 542 -14.55 -41.39 -1.25
CA TYR A 542 -13.20 -41.02 -0.85
C TYR A 542 -12.36 -42.26 -0.43
N ASN A 543 -12.98 -43.16 0.33
CA ASN A 543 -12.35 -44.41 0.80
C ASN A 543 -12.32 -45.49 -0.30
N ALA A 544 -13.35 -45.61 -1.14
CA ALA A 544 -13.35 -46.58 -2.24
C ALA A 544 -12.26 -46.28 -3.28
N ALA A 545 -11.90 -45.01 -3.46
CA ALA A 545 -10.75 -44.63 -4.27
C ALA A 545 -9.39 -45.02 -3.66
N SER A 546 -9.34 -45.51 -2.42
CA SER A 546 -8.11 -46.02 -1.79
C SER A 546 -7.84 -47.49 -2.10
N SER A 547 -8.87 -48.28 -2.42
CA SER A 547 -8.76 -49.71 -2.71
C SER A 547 -8.53 -49.93 -4.21
N CYS A 548 -7.32 -50.39 -4.55
CA CYS A 548 -6.91 -51.11 -5.77
C CYS A 548 -7.75 -50.91 -7.04
N GLU A 549 -7.18 -50.20 -8.03
CA GLU A 549 -7.47 -50.14 -9.49
C GLU A 549 -7.79 -48.74 -10.04
N GLN A 550 -8.34 -47.81 -9.26
CA GLN A 550 -8.65 -46.43 -9.72
C GLN A 550 -7.63 -45.36 -9.29
N ALA A 551 -6.54 -45.77 -8.63
CA ALA A 551 -5.53 -44.89 -8.01
C ALA A 551 -4.81 -43.94 -9.00
N SER A 552 -4.77 -44.29 -10.29
CA SER A 552 -4.16 -43.46 -11.34
C SER A 552 -4.89 -42.13 -11.59
N SER A 553 -6.19 -42.06 -11.28
CA SER A 553 -7.01 -40.84 -11.42
C SER A 553 -7.01 -39.95 -10.18
N SER A 554 -6.60 -40.50 -9.04
CA SER A 554 -6.63 -39.84 -7.73
C SER A 554 -5.31 -39.19 -7.32
N THR A 555 -4.25 -39.40 -8.09
CA THR A 555 -2.90 -38.91 -7.77
C THR A 555 -2.48 -37.82 -8.75
N VAL A 556 -1.96 -36.71 -8.22
CA VAL A 556 -1.49 -35.57 -9.03
C VAL A 556 0.03 -35.51 -8.94
N LYS A 557 0.70 -35.55 -10.08
CA LYS A 557 2.15 -35.33 -10.15
C LYS A 557 2.46 -33.85 -10.16
N VAL A 558 3.26 -33.40 -9.21
CA VAL A 558 3.73 -32.02 -9.10
C VAL A 558 5.24 -31.97 -9.25
N ASN A 559 5.71 -31.07 -10.10
CA ASN A 559 7.14 -30.82 -10.31
C ASN A 559 7.57 -29.59 -9.51
N VAL A 560 8.64 -29.72 -8.74
CA VAL A 560 9.13 -28.71 -7.81
C VAL A 560 10.58 -28.43 -8.12
N LEU A 561 10.88 -27.17 -8.45
CA LEU A 561 12.25 -26.72 -8.68
C LEU A 561 12.87 -26.20 -7.39
N ALA A 562 14.08 -26.67 -7.06
CA ALA A 562 14.81 -26.22 -5.88
C ALA A 562 16.32 -26.10 -6.15
N GLY A 563 17.00 -25.20 -5.44
CA GLY A 563 18.41 -24.84 -5.67
C GLY A 563 18.54 -23.40 -6.19
N VAL A 564 19.51 -23.14 -7.06
CA VAL A 564 19.74 -21.79 -7.61
C VAL A 564 18.81 -21.52 -8.81
N ILE A 565 17.71 -20.83 -8.54
CA ILE A 565 16.61 -20.67 -9.51
C ILE A 565 16.75 -19.39 -10.34
N LEU A 566 17.32 -18.32 -9.77
CA LEU A 566 17.45 -17.01 -10.42
C LEU A 566 18.06 -17.05 -11.84
N PRO A 567 19.15 -17.80 -12.11
CA PRO A 567 19.72 -17.90 -13.46
C PRO A 567 18.82 -18.58 -14.49
N LEU A 568 17.83 -19.37 -14.03
CA LEU A 568 16.87 -20.07 -14.88
C LEU A 568 15.58 -19.29 -15.08
N TRP A 569 15.39 -18.16 -14.38
CA TRP A 569 14.11 -17.46 -14.29
C TRP A 569 13.57 -17.03 -15.65
N THR A 570 14.40 -16.41 -16.49
CA THR A 570 14.02 -15.96 -17.83
C THR A 570 13.63 -17.11 -18.76
N ALA A 571 14.24 -18.28 -18.60
CA ALA A 571 13.89 -19.48 -19.39
C ALA A 571 12.57 -20.09 -18.92
N ILE A 572 12.31 -20.07 -17.60
CA ILE A 572 11.05 -20.52 -17.00
C ILE A 572 9.90 -19.60 -17.44
N GLU A 573 10.08 -18.28 -17.40
CA GLU A 573 9.07 -17.31 -17.85
C GLU A 573 8.69 -17.53 -19.32
N LYS A 574 9.68 -17.71 -20.20
CA LYS A 574 9.43 -18.02 -21.62
C LYS A 574 8.68 -19.35 -21.80
N ALA A 575 9.06 -20.40 -21.07
CA ALA A 575 8.39 -21.69 -21.16
C ALA A 575 6.92 -21.65 -20.70
N VAL A 576 6.63 -20.86 -19.65
CA VAL A 576 5.26 -20.70 -19.12
C VAL A 576 4.41 -19.83 -20.05
N GLN A 577 4.96 -18.76 -20.64
CA GLN A 577 4.23 -17.87 -21.57
C GLN A 577 3.87 -18.51 -22.92
N ILE A 578 4.64 -19.50 -23.40
CA ILE A 578 4.40 -20.16 -24.70
C ILE A 578 3.22 -21.15 -24.66
N THR A 579 2.67 -21.47 -23.47
CA THR A 579 1.72 -22.58 -23.31
C THR A 579 0.26 -22.19 -22.97
N PRO A 580 -0.44 -21.29 -23.70
CA PRO A 580 -1.92 -21.22 -23.61
C PRO A 580 -2.63 -22.11 -24.64
N HIS A 581 -2.10 -22.26 -25.86
CA HIS A 581 -2.88 -22.79 -26.99
C HIS A 581 -2.79 -24.32 -27.20
N ARG A 582 -1.88 -25.03 -26.53
CA ARG A 582 -1.62 -26.46 -26.82
C ARG A 582 -2.22 -27.46 -25.83
N MET A 583 -2.89 -27.00 -24.77
CA MET A 583 -3.43 -27.88 -23.72
C MET A 583 -4.93 -28.18 -23.83
N LEU A 584 -5.61 -27.69 -24.87
CA LEU A 584 -7.02 -28.02 -25.11
C LEU A 584 -7.23 -29.37 -25.82
N GLU A 585 -6.18 -30.03 -26.33
CA GLU A 585 -6.34 -31.29 -27.08
C GLU A 585 -5.79 -32.55 -26.38
N GLU A 586 -4.97 -32.46 -25.34
CA GLU A 586 -4.54 -33.65 -24.60
C GLU A 586 -4.48 -33.38 -23.09
N GLY A 587 -5.33 -34.08 -22.34
CA GLY A 587 -5.48 -33.98 -20.89
C GLY A 587 -4.23 -34.39 -20.09
N LYS A 588 -3.18 -33.56 -20.09
CA LYS A 588 -1.96 -33.76 -19.28
C LYS A 588 -1.50 -32.44 -18.63
N GLY A 589 -1.62 -32.37 -17.30
CA GLY A 589 -0.74 -31.64 -16.37
C GLY A 589 -0.62 -30.12 -16.51
N LYS A 590 -1.35 -29.38 -15.67
CA LYS A 590 -1.11 -27.95 -15.39
C LYS A 590 0.26 -27.78 -14.69
N ILE A 591 1.10 -26.86 -15.16
CA ILE A 591 2.36 -26.50 -14.46
C ILE A 591 2.06 -25.29 -13.58
N GLU A 592 1.95 -25.51 -12.26
CA GLU A 592 1.89 -24.46 -11.24
C GLU A 592 3.27 -24.25 -10.63
N LEU A 593 3.81 -23.02 -10.69
CA LEU A 593 5.05 -22.66 -10.01
C LEU A 593 4.74 -22.27 -8.56
N THR A 594 5.13 -23.11 -7.60
CA THR A 594 4.89 -22.92 -6.17
C THR A 594 6.21 -23.01 -5.39
N PHE A 595 6.50 -22.04 -4.52
CA PHE A 595 7.68 -22.04 -3.65
C PHE A 595 7.40 -22.91 -2.41
N ILE A 596 8.21 -23.96 -2.18
CA ILE A 596 7.95 -24.97 -1.15
C ILE A 596 9.08 -25.00 -0.11
N ARG A 597 8.70 -25.13 1.16
CA ARG A 597 9.62 -25.34 2.29
C ARG A 597 9.67 -26.82 2.63
N CYS A 598 10.80 -27.48 2.39
CA CYS A 598 11.00 -28.87 2.84
C CYS A 598 11.41 -28.90 4.31
N TYR A 599 10.56 -29.41 5.20
CA TYR A 599 11.01 -29.88 6.51
C TYR A 599 11.54 -31.31 6.35
N GLN A 600 12.75 -31.58 6.84
CA GLN A 600 13.21 -32.95 7.02
C GLN A 600 12.27 -33.62 8.04
N ALA A 601 11.45 -34.55 7.56
CA ALA A 601 10.74 -35.48 8.42
C ALA A 601 11.77 -36.42 9.06
N THR A 602 11.59 -36.63 10.36
CA THR A 602 12.36 -37.48 11.27
C THR A 602 12.70 -38.82 10.64
N VAL A 603 13.98 -39.16 10.66
CA VAL A 603 14.51 -40.50 10.34
C VAL A 603 13.91 -41.48 11.34
N CYS A 604 13.00 -42.34 10.89
CA CYS A 604 12.83 -43.64 11.55
C CYS A 604 14.02 -44.50 11.11
N GLN A 605 14.94 -44.75 12.05
CA GLN A 605 15.98 -45.75 11.92
C GLN A 605 15.34 -47.13 11.75
N GLU A 606 15.83 -47.91 10.78
CA GLU A 606 15.89 -49.37 10.89
C GLU A 606 17.25 -49.85 10.35
N ASN A 607 18.13 -50.14 11.31
CA ASN A 607 19.09 -51.24 11.38
C ASN A 607 19.77 -51.78 10.11
N GLY A 608 21.11 -51.77 10.15
CA GLY A 608 21.96 -52.67 9.36
C GLY A 608 23.44 -52.35 9.50
N TRP A 609 24.10 -53.00 10.45
CA TRP A 609 25.56 -53.16 10.58
C TRP A 609 26.15 -53.62 9.23
N ILE A 610 27.25 -53.08 8.70
CA ILE A 610 28.66 -53.10 9.15
C ILE A 610 29.36 -51.84 8.63
#